data_AF-A0A6L4APT0-F1
#
_entry.id   AF-A0A6L4APT0-F1
#
_cell.length_a   1.000
_cell.length_b   1.000
_cell.length_c   1.000
_cell.angle_alpha   90.00
_cell.angle_beta   90.00
_cell.angle_gamma   90.00
#
_symmetry.space_group_name_H-M   'P 1'
#
loop_
_entity.id
_entity.type
_entity.pdbx_description
1 polymer ?
#
loop_
_entity_poly.entity_id
_entity_poly.type
_entity_poly.pdbx_seq_one_letter_code
_entity_poly.pdbx_strand_id
1 'polypeptide(L)'
;MAAASQTPVSSPPVEAAAQTPQDMEAEYQADLITQKAKAPVPQTTDSDSGGNMLLYGGLAAAAAGAVALAAGSGGGSSSSEPVEPEEPKEEPVGADIDGDNWSGRLILVDSGYKEDVTATVEQNGREVIITTSTTQKYGRKFVGKIDSDAEMQVRDQDTGQDWTTFKGKARWNMIDLYDYVHSFHDLDRLYLTRTSKQ
;
A
#
# COMPACT_ATOMS: atom_id res chain seq x y z
N MET A 1 -43.15 -50.35 -49.28
CA MET A 1 -42.42 -49.09 -49.53
C MET A 1 -42.40 -48.31 -48.23
N ALA A 2 -41.25 -48.24 -47.57
CA ALA A 2 -41.06 -47.53 -46.31
C ALA A 2 -39.93 -46.53 -46.51
N ALA A 3 -40.25 -45.25 -46.36
CA ALA A 3 -39.31 -44.14 -46.51
C ALA A 3 -38.45 -44.01 -45.24
N ALA A 4 -37.13 -43.98 -45.43
CA ALA A 4 -36.16 -43.78 -44.35
C ALA A 4 -35.95 -42.27 -44.13
N SER A 5 -36.24 -41.80 -42.92
CA SER A 5 -35.97 -40.44 -42.46
C SER A 5 -34.47 -40.28 -42.17
N GLN A 6 -33.84 -39.28 -42.79
CA GLN A 6 -32.46 -38.87 -42.50
C GLN A 6 -32.45 -37.91 -41.31
N THR A 7 -31.61 -38.20 -40.32
CA THR A 7 -31.30 -37.33 -39.17
C THR A 7 -30.33 -36.21 -39.57
N PRO A 8 -30.48 -34.98 -39.04
CA PRO A 8 -29.51 -33.91 -39.28
C PRO A 8 -28.26 -34.08 -38.41
N VAL A 9 -27.10 -33.83 -39.01
CA VAL A 9 -25.77 -33.76 -38.36
C VAL A 9 -25.65 -32.47 -37.54
N SER A 10 -25.43 -32.62 -36.23
CA SER A 10 -25.08 -31.52 -35.32
C SER A 10 -23.69 -31.00 -35.64
N SER A 11 -23.56 -29.68 -35.77
CA SER A 11 -22.26 -28.98 -35.83
C SER A 11 -21.65 -28.88 -34.42
N PRO A 12 -20.32 -28.95 -34.27
CA PRO A 12 -19.67 -28.75 -32.97
C PRO A 12 -19.74 -27.28 -32.52
N PRO A 13 -19.72 -27.01 -31.21
CA PRO A 13 -19.72 -25.66 -30.67
C PRO A 13 -18.39 -24.96 -30.94
N VAL A 14 -18.47 -23.67 -31.28
CA VAL A 14 -17.32 -22.78 -31.45
C VAL A 14 -16.68 -22.58 -30.07
N GLU A 15 -15.47 -23.10 -29.91
CA GLU A 15 -14.64 -22.96 -28.73
C GLU A 15 -14.24 -21.48 -28.58
N ALA A 16 -14.72 -20.83 -27.51
CA ALA A 16 -14.29 -19.49 -27.16
C ALA A 16 -12.82 -19.55 -26.75
N ALA A 17 -11.94 -18.94 -27.55
CA ALA A 17 -10.53 -18.87 -27.28
C ALA A 17 -10.29 -18.24 -25.90
N ALA A 18 -9.77 -19.05 -24.97
CA ALA A 18 -9.25 -18.56 -23.71
C ALA A 18 -8.06 -17.64 -24.01
N GLN A 19 -8.14 -16.39 -23.56
CA GLN A 19 -7.06 -15.43 -23.66
C GLN A 19 -5.85 -15.98 -22.90
N THR A 20 -4.72 -16.04 -23.60
CA THR A 20 -3.48 -16.62 -23.09
C THR A 20 -2.84 -15.70 -22.04
N PRO A 21 -2.20 -16.23 -20.97
CA PRO A 21 -1.54 -15.45 -19.92
C PRO A 21 -0.51 -14.42 -20.41
N GLN A 22 0.03 -14.62 -21.62
CA GLN A 22 0.99 -13.71 -22.25
C GLN A 22 0.38 -12.36 -22.67
N ASP A 23 -0.93 -12.31 -22.95
CA ASP A 23 -1.57 -11.07 -23.40
C ASP A 23 -1.84 -10.10 -22.22
N MET A 24 -2.04 -10.62 -21.00
CA MET A 24 -2.22 -9.80 -19.80
C MET A 24 -0.91 -9.16 -19.32
N GLU A 25 0.23 -9.82 -19.52
CA GLU A 25 1.58 -9.29 -19.20
C GLU A 25 1.88 -8.03 -20.03
N ALA A 26 1.54 -8.06 -21.32
CA ALA A 26 1.81 -6.95 -22.24
C ALA A 26 0.95 -5.71 -21.94
N GLU A 27 -0.34 -5.90 -21.59
CA GLU A 27 -1.22 -4.79 -21.20
C GLU A 27 -0.78 -4.16 -19.88
N TYR A 28 -0.35 -4.96 -18.89
CA TYR A 28 0.12 -4.43 -17.61
C TYR A 28 1.44 -3.64 -17.72
N GLN A 29 2.39 -4.11 -18.55
CA GLN A 29 3.62 -3.38 -18.81
C GLN A 29 3.36 -2.05 -19.55
N ALA A 30 2.36 -2.01 -20.44
CA ALA A 30 1.95 -0.78 -21.12
C ALA A 30 1.35 0.26 -20.15
N ASP A 31 0.55 -0.17 -19.16
CA ASP A 31 -0.01 0.73 -18.14
C ASP A 31 1.05 1.26 -17.17
N LEU A 32 2.03 0.44 -16.78
CA LEU A 32 3.16 0.86 -15.94
C LEU A 32 4.09 1.88 -16.63
N ILE A 33 4.35 1.69 -17.93
CA ILE A 33 5.12 2.65 -18.72
C ILE A 33 4.33 3.95 -18.92
N THR A 34 3.01 3.86 -19.14
CA THR A 34 2.13 5.03 -19.27
C THR A 34 2.02 5.82 -17.96
N GLN A 35 1.96 5.15 -16.81
CA GLN A 35 2.00 5.83 -15.50
C GLN A 35 3.36 6.47 -15.21
N LYS A 36 4.48 5.80 -15.50
CA LYS A 36 5.83 6.37 -15.33
C LYS A 36 6.12 7.53 -16.27
N ALA A 37 5.45 7.62 -17.42
CA ALA A 37 5.60 8.71 -18.38
C ALA A 37 4.72 9.93 -18.10
N LYS A 38 3.82 9.88 -17.11
CA LYS A 38 3.06 11.06 -16.68
C LYS A 38 3.96 11.93 -15.81
N ALA A 39 4.77 12.74 -16.49
CA ALA A 39 5.60 13.76 -15.87
C ALA A 39 4.77 14.59 -14.88
N PRO A 40 5.33 14.97 -13.72
CA PRO A 40 4.66 15.92 -12.84
C PRO A 40 4.46 17.22 -13.64
N VAL A 41 3.20 17.55 -13.89
CA VAL A 41 2.84 18.91 -14.31
C VAL A 41 3.35 19.82 -13.21
N PRO A 42 4.21 20.82 -13.51
CA PRO A 42 4.64 21.76 -12.49
C PRO A 42 3.40 22.43 -11.90
N GLN A 43 3.16 22.21 -10.61
CA GLN A 43 2.15 22.96 -9.89
C GLN A 43 2.66 24.39 -9.77
N THR A 44 2.20 25.26 -10.65
CA THR A 44 2.20 26.70 -10.42
C THR A 44 1.10 26.98 -9.41
N THR A 45 1.49 27.19 -8.15
CA THR A 45 0.62 27.80 -7.16
C THR A 45 0.42 29.26 -7.54
N ASP A 46 -0.66 29.56 -8.25
CA ASP A 46 -1.24 30.90 -8.25
C ASP A 46 -2.03 31.06 -6.95
N SER A 47 -1.37 31.64 -5.94
CA SER A 47 -2.05 32.23 -4.79
C SER A 47 -1.98 33.74 -4.93
N ASP A 48 -3.02 34.31 -5.52
CA ASP A 48 -3.23 35.75 -5.54
C ASP A 48 -3.85 36.17 -4.21
N SER A 49 -3.02 36.56 -3.25
CA SER A 49 -3.31 37.70 -2.36
C SER A 49 -2.02 38.16 -1.67
N GLY A 50 -1.50 39.27 -2.18
CA GLY A 50 -0.53 40.20 -1.59
C GLY A 50 0.36 39.74 -0.43
N GLY A 51 1.66 39.58 -0.70
CA GLY A 51 2.68 39.66 0.34
C GLY A 51 4.03 39.04 -0.03
N ASN A 52 4.93 39.85 -0.57
CA ASN A 52 6.39 39.66 -0.69
C ASN A 52 6.98 38.23 -0.77
N MET A 53 7.30 37.87 -2.01
CA MET A 53 8.23 36.82 -2.41
C MET A 53 9.66 37.09 -1.93
N LEU A 54 10.27 36.16 -1.18
CA LEU A 54 11.73 35.98 -1.15
C LEU A 54 12.10 34.49 -1.27
N LEU A 55 12.27 34.14 -2.53
CA LEU A 55 13.15 33.10 -3.08
C LEU A 55 14.45 32.95 -2.29
N TYR A 56 14.75 31.77 -1.74
CA TYR A 56 16.13 31.38 -1.40
C TYR A 56 16.32 29.86 -1.48
N GLY A 57 16.78 29.41 -2.64
CA GLY A 57 17.62 28.22 -2.72
C GLY A 57 19.05 28.58 -2.33
N GLY A 58 19.71 27.67 -1.61
CA GLY A 58 21.17 27.55 -1.46
C GLY A 58 21.92 28.74 -0.87
N LEU A 59 22.51 28.57 0.31
CA LEU A 59 23.92 28.89 0.62
C LEU A 59 24.22 28.54 2.09
N ALA A 60 25.45 28.10 2.30
CA ALA A 60 26.03 27.82 3.60
C ALA A 60 26.04 29.04 4.53
N ALA A 61 25.90 28.80 5.84
CA ALA A 61 26.42 29.70 6.86
C ALA A 61 26.78 28.90 8.13
N ALA A 62 28.08 28.71 8.34
CA ALA A 62 28.63 28.40 9.65
C ALA A 62 28.33 29.58 10.58
N ALA A 63 27.65 29.32 11.69
CA ALA A 63 27.52 30.27 12.78
C ALA A 63 28.20 29.66 14.02
N ALA A 64 29.42 30.15 14.27
CA ALA A 64 30.08 30.05 15.55
C ALA A 64 29.46 31.05 16.56
N GLY A 65 29.35 30.62 17.82
CA GLY A 65 29.05 31.48 18.97
C GLY A 65 27.84 30.95 19.77
N ALA A 66 27.87 30.73 21.08
CA ALA A 66 28.90 30.89 22.09
C ALA A 66 28.65 29.82 23.18
N VAL A 67 29.72 29.29 23.79
CA VAL A 67 29.63 28.39 24.94
C VAL A 67 29.38 29.26 26.18
N ALA A 68 28.16 29.22 26.71
CA ALA A 68 27.88 29.68 28.07
C ALA A 68 27.86 28.47 29.00
N LEU A 69 28.98 28.25 29.69
CA LEU A 69 29.06 27.33 30.84
C LEU A 69 28.29 27.97 32.01
N ALA A 70 26.97 27.77 32.04
CA ALA A 70 26.17 28.06 33.22
C ALA A 70 26.15 26.80 34.11
N ALA A 71 27.07 26.77 35.09
CA ALA A 71 26.99 25.89 36.23
C ALA A 71 25.79 26.32 37.09
N GLY A 72 24.64 25.68 36.86
CA GLY A 72 23.40 25.89 37.60
C GLY A 72 22.94 24.59 38.25
N SER A 73 23.13 24.51 39.56
CA SER A 73 22.65 23.46 40.44
C SER A 73 21.12 23.42 40.53
N GLY A 74 20.55 22.21 40.48
CA GLY A 74 19.35 21.85 41.24
C GLY A 74 18.01 22.35 40.70
N GLY A 75 17.15 21.40 40.32
CA GLY A 75 15.73 21.65 40.11
C GLY A 75 15.08 20.46 39.42
N GLY A 76 14.44 19.59 40.20
CA GLY A 76 13.58 18.54 39.66
C GLY A 76 12.46 19.20 38.85
N SER A 77 12.60 19.18 37.54
CA SER A 77 11.56 19.62 36.61
C SER A 77 10.97 18.36 36.03
N SER A 78 9.80 17.96 36.56
CA SER A 78 8.90 17.07 35.84
C SER A 78 8.55 17.79 34.55
N SER A 79 9.25 17.46 33.47
CA SER A 79 8.96 17.94 32.13
C SER A 79 7.60 17.40 31.75
N SER A 80 6.57 18.21 32.02
CA SER A 80 5.30 18.12 31.32
C SER A 80 5.62 18.59 29.91
N GLU A 81 6.05 17.67 29.06
CA GLU A 81 6.11 17.92 27.63
C GLU A 81 4.70 18.38 27.21
N PRO A 82 4.60 19.48 26.45
CA PRO A 82 3.31 19.90 25.93
C PRO A 82 2.75 18.75 25.11
N VAL A 83 1.60 18.21 25.55
CA VAL A 83 0.84 17.22 24.78
C VAL A 83 0.37 17.93 23.53
N GLU A 84 1.07 17.67 22.42
CA GLU A 84 0.65 18.16 21.11
C GLU A 84 -0.72 17.54 20.81
N PRO A 85 -1.75 18.34 20.51
CA PRO A 85 -3.09 17.80 20.26
C PRO A 85 -3.04 16.91 19.02
N GLU A 86 -3.44 15.64 19.17
CA GLU A 86 -3.54 14.71 18.06
C GLU A 86 -4.49 15.27 17.00
N GLU A 87 -4.06 15.25 15.74
CA GLU A 87 -4.91 15.65 14.63
C GLU A 87 -6.14 14.73 14.55
N PRO A 88 -7.34 15.28 14.28
CA PRO A 88 -8.54 14.46 14.20
C PRO A 88 -8.43 13.45 13.05
N LYS A 89 -8.76 12.19 13.34
CA LYS A 89 -8.78 11.11 12.35
C LYS A 89 -9.86 11.36 11.30
N GLU A 90 -9.49 11.27 10.03
CA GLU A 90 -10.39 11.36 8.88
C GLU A 90 -11.22 10.08 8.71
N GLU A 91 -12.41 10.21 8.11
CA GLU A 91 -13.26 9.07 7.76
C GLU A 91 -12.55 8.12 6.77
N PRO A 92 -12.69 6.80 6.93
CA PRO A 92 -12.00 5.84 6.07
C PRO A 92 -12.47 5.95 4.61
N VAL A 93 -11.51 6.00 3.69
CA VAL A 93 -11.78 5.93 2.24
C VAL A 93 -11.77 4.46 1.78
N GLY A 94 -12.79 4.07 1.01
CA GLY A 94 -12.91 2.71 0.48
C GLY A 94 -13.42 1.73 1.54
N ALA A 95 -12.67 0.66 1.79
CA ALA A 95 -13.00 -0.29 2.85
C ALA A 95 -12.49 0.22 4.20
N ASP A 96 -13.34 0.16 5.22
CA ASP A 96 -12.95 0.43 6.61
C ASP A 96 -12.20 -0.78 7.18
N ILE A 97 -10.87 -0.65 7.23
CA ILE A 97 -9.94 -1.71 7.62
C ILE A 97 -9.23 -1.43 8.95
N ASP A 98 -9.54 -0.32 9.61
CA ASP A 98 -8.93 0.06 10.88
C ASP A 98 -9.21 -0.96 11.98
N GLY A 99 -8.19 -1.42 12.69
CA GLY A 99 -8.32 -2.22 13.91
C GLY A 99 -7.10 -3.08 14.26
N ASP A 100 -7.09 -3.65 15.46
CA ASP A 100 -5.94 -4.38 16.05
C ASP A 100 -6.12 -5.91 16.13
N ASN A 101 -7.24 -6.43 15.66
CA ASN A 101 -7.64 -7.83 15.80
C ASN A 101 -7.46 -8.65 14.51
N TRP A 102 -6.48 -8.30 13.68
CA TRP A 102 -6.19 -9.01 12.45
C TRP A 102 -5.30 -10.23 12.69
N SER A 103 -5.56 -11.30 11.96
CA SER A 103 -4.75 -12.50 11.96
C SER A 103 -4.70 -13.14 10.58
N GLY A 104 -3.62 -13.84 10.28
CA GLY A 104 -3.48 -14.51 9.00
C GLY A 104 -2.09 -15.08 8.80
N ARG A 105 -1.57 -14.99 7.57
CA ARG A 105 -0.35 -15.68 7.18
C ARG A 105 0.49 -14.88 6.20
N LEU A 106 1.80 -14.82 6.46
CA LEU A 106 2.83 -14.37 5.54
C LEU A 106 3.43 -15.59 4.82
N ILE A 107 3.58 -15.48 3.50
CA ILE A 107 4.20 -16.49 2.63
C ILE A 107 5.24 -15.78 1.78
N LEU A 108 6.50 -16.21 1.91
CA LEU A 108 7.61 -15.73 1.09
C LEU A 108 8.06 -16.87 0.16
N VAL A 109 7.85 -16.70 -1.14
CA VAL A 109 8.06 -17.77 -2.13
C VAL A 109 9.54 -18.07 -2.32
N ASP A 110 10.39 -17.04 -2.40
CA ASP A 110 11.83 -17.19 -2.64
C ASP A 110 12.52 -18.06 -1.58
N SER A 111 12.07 -17.95 -0.33
CA SER A 111 12.61 -18.72 0.80
C SER A 111 11.79 -19.96 1.15
N GLY A 112 10.60 -20.13 0.56
CA GLY A 112 9.60 -21.12 0.97
C GLY A 112 9.04 -20.88 2.37
N TYR A 113 9.28 -19.71 2.97
CA TYR A 113 8.90 -19.39 4.34
C TYR A 113 7.41 -19.14 4.49
N LYS A 114 6.83 -19.63 5.59
CA LYS A 114 5.41 -19.48 5.94
C LYS A 114 5.27 -19.25 7.44
N GLU A 115 4.60 -18.19 7.83
CA GLU A 115 4.41 -17.81 9.23
C GLU A 115 3.00 -17.29 9.47
N ASP A 116 2.37 -17.77 10.54
CA ASP A 116 1.12 -17.20 11.02
C ASP A 116 1.41 -15.91 11.77
N VAL A 117 0.66 -14.84 11.46
CA VAL A 117 0.90 -13.49 11.97
C VAL A 117 -0.37 -12.89 12.55
N THR A 118 -0.22 -12.01 13.54
CA THR A 118 -1.23 -11.02 13.91
C THR A 118 -0.87 -9.68 13.30
N ALA A 119 -1.85 -8.78 13.19
CA ALA A 119 -1.59 -7.44 12.69
C ALA A 119 -2.49 -6.36 13.34
N THR A 120 -1.96 -5.15 13.36
CA THR A 120 -2.69 -3.92 13.61
C THR A 120 -2.71 -3.11 12.31
N VAL A 121 -3.89 -2.60 11.97
CA VAL A 121 -4.11 -1.77 10.79
C VAL A 121 -4.64 -0.42 11.27
N GLU A 122 -3.94 0.65 10.92
CA GLU A 122 -4.37 2.02 11.14
C GLU A 122 -4.75 2.63 9.79
N GLN A 123 -5.95 3.21 9.72
CA GLN A 123 -6.42 3.93 8.53
C GLN A 123 -6.84 5.35 8.88
N ASN A 124 -6.20 6.34 8.26
CA ASN A 124 -6.57 7.75 8.36
C ASN A 124 -6.93 8.27 6.97
N GLY A 125 -8.23 8.34 6.66
CA GLY A 125 -8.66 8.68 5.30
C GLY A 125 -8.18 7.64 4.29
N ARG A 126 -7.25 8.06 3.43
CA ARG A 126 -6.57 7.20 2.44
C ARG A 126 -5.31 6.56 2.97
N GLU A 127 -4.72 7.09 4.02
CA GLU A 127 -3.43 6.61 4.53
C GLU A 127 -3.64 5.32 5.30
N VAL A 128 -2.75 4.35 5.07
CA VAL A 128 -2.81 3.04 5.71
C VAL A 128 -1.44 2.67 6.26
N ILE A 129 -1.43 2.23 7.51
CA ILE A 129 -0.28 1.61 8.16
C ILE A 129 -0.69 0.20 8.59
N ILE A 130 0.07 -0.81 8.20
CA ILE A 130 -0.13 -2.20 8.65
C ILE A 130 1.13 -2.61 9.38
N THR A 131 0.99 -3.05 10.63
CA THR A 131 2.10 -3.61 11.41
C THR A 131 1.77 -5.07 11.73
N THR A 132 2.67 -6.00 11.43
CA THR A 132 2.47 -7.43 11.70
C THR A 132 3.43 -7.95 12.75
N SER A 133 3.14 -9.13 13.30
CA SER A 133 3.97 -9.81 14.29
C SER A 133 5.12 -10.64 13.71
N THR A 134 5.37 -10.59 12.39
CA THR A 134 6.39 -11.42 11.74
C THR A 134 7.80 -11.15 12.27
N THR A 135 8.60 -12.22 12.34
CA THR A 135 10.03 -12.14 12.66
C THR A 135 10.92 -11.89 11.43
N GLN A 136 10.35 -11.97 10.23
CA GLN A 136 11.08 -11.75 8.99
C GLN A 136 11.39 -10.28 8.78
N LYS A 137 12.28 -9.99 7.81
CA LYS A 137 12.49 -8.61 7.36
C LYS A 137 11.28 -8.11 6.57
N TYR A 138 10.70 -9.00 5.77
CA TYR A 138 9.50 -8.76 4.98
C TYR A 138 8.26 -8.82 5.86
N GLY A 139 7.27 -8.00 5.56
CA GLY A 139 5.95 -8.10 6.17
C GLY A 139 5.77 -7.35 7.48
N ARG A 140 6.82 -6.76 8.07
CA ARG A 140 6.74 -6.18 9.42
C ARG A 140 5.91 -4.92 9.49
N LYS A 141 6.19 -3.97 8.60
CA LYS A 141 5.49 -2.70 8.56
C LYS A 141 5.28 -2.25 7.13
N PHE A 142 4.04 -1.96 6.79
CA PHE A 142 3.65 -1.39 5.51
C PHE A 142 3.11 0.02 5.73
N VAL A 143 3.46 0.94 4.84
CA VAL A 143 2.89 2.29 4.80
C VAL A 143 2.49 2.60 3.37
N GLY A 144 1.28 3.11 3.18
CA GLY A 144 0.81 3.50 1.87
C GLY A 144 -0.61 4.00 1.86
N LYS A 145 -1.34 3.67 0.80
CA LYS A 145 -2.68 4.22 0.55
C LYS A 145 -3.69 3.17 0.14
N ILE A 146 -4.94 3.42 0.50
CA ILE A 146 -6.14 2.78 -0.03
C ILE A 146 -6.97 3.82 -0.79
N ASP A 147 -7.57 3.41 -1.90
CA ASP A 147 -8.46 4.26 -2.69
C ASP A 147 -9.95 3.97 -2.42
N SER A 148 -10.83 4.72 -3.09
CA SER A 148 -12.28 4.57 -2.97
C SER A 148 -12.80 3.21 -3.47
N ASP A 149 -12.01 2.52 -4.29
CA ASP A 149 -12.30 1.20 -4.82
C ASP A 149 -11.80 0.07 -3.91
N ALA A 150 -11.19 0.43 -2.78
CA ALA A 150 -10.54 -0.47 -1.84
C ALA A 150 -9.32 -1.21 -2.43
N GLU A 151 -8.68 -0.62 -3.44
CA GLU A 151 -7.36 -1.05 -3.89
C GLU A 151 -6.28 -0.40 -3.03
N MET A 152 -5.29 -1.20 -2.63
CA MET A 152 -4.20 -0.76 -1.79
C MET A 152 -2.87 -0.80 -2.54
N GLN A 153 -2.06 0.22 -2.30
CA GLN A 153 -0.66 0.29 -2.68
C GLN A 153 0.14 0.69 -1.45
N VAL A 154 0.93 -0.24 -0.92
CA VAL A 154 1.69 -0.06 0.32
C VAL A 154 3.13 -0.46 0.13
N ARG A 155 4.05 0.18 0.86
CA ARG A 155 5.47 -0.12 0.82
C ARG A 155 5.91 -0.75 2.12
N ASP A 156 6.57 -1.90 2.03
CA ASP A 156 7.29 -2.49 3.15
C ASP A 156 8.42 -1.55 3.56
N GLN A 157 8.40 -1.09 4.82
CA GLN A 157 9.33 -0.07 5.31
C GLN A 157 10.74 -0.62 5.58
N ASP A 158 10.89 -1.93 5.69
CA ASP A 158 12.16 -2.59 5.95
C ASP A 158 12.87 -2.99 4.65
N THR A 159 12.12 -3.49 3.67
CA THR A 159 12.69 -3.94 2.38
C THR A 159 12.59 -2.89 1.28
N GLY A 160 11.64 -1.95 1.38
CA GLY A 160 11.37 -0.93 0.37
C GLY A 160 10.53 -1.43 -0.81
N GLN A 161 10.03 -2.66 -0.76
CA GLN A 161 9.21 -3.24 -1.83
C GLN A 161 7.77 -2.77 -1.76
N ASP A 162 7.16 -2.64 -2.94
CA ASP A 162 5.77 -2.24 -3.09
C ASP A 162 4.87 -3.47 -3.17
N TRP A 163 3.83 -3.48 -2.33
CA TRP A 163 2.85 -4.53 -2.20
C TRP A 163 1.47 -3.98 -2.55
N THR A 164 0.65 -4.79 -3.21
CA THR A 164 -0.67 -4.34 -3.68
C THR A 164 -1.75 -5.40 -3.52
N THR A 165 -3.02 -4.97 -3.54
CA THR A 165 -4.19 -5.85 -3.56
C THR A 165 -4.65 -6.21 -4.98
N PHE A 166 -3.73 -6.32 -5.95
CA PHE A 166 -4.09 -6.44 -7.38
C PHE A 166 -4.96 -7.66 -7.72
N LYS A 167 -4.92 -8.73 -6.91
CA LYS A 167 -5.76 -9.93 -7.10
C LYS A 167 -7.15 -9.83 -6.48
N GLY A 168 -7.41 -8.81 -5.67
CA GLY A 168 -8.68 -8.66 -5.00
C GLY A 168 -8.70 -7.52 -4.01
N LYS A 169 -9.69 -6.65 -4.14
CA LYS A 169 -9.92 -5.47 -3.30
C LYS A 169 -9.94 -5.82 -1.80
N ALA A 170 -9.42 -4.92 -0.99
CA ALA A 170 -9.54 -4.99 0.45
C ALA A 170 -11.02 -4.94 0.88
N ARG A 171 -11.32 -5.61 1.99
CA ARG A 171 -12.63 -5.63 2.62
C ARG A 171 -12.47 -5.36 4.10
N TRP A 172 -13.55 -4.94 4.74
CA TRP A 172 -13.52 -4.69 6.18
C TRP A 172 -13.02 -5.89 6.98
N ASN A 173 -13.12 -7.12 6.48
CA ASN A 173 -12.67 -8.34 7.17
C ASN A 173 -11.55 -9.11 6.45
N MET A 174 -10.98 -8.58 5.37
CA MET A 174 -9.96 -9.29 4.60
C MET A 174 -9.02 -8.30 3.90
N ILE A 175 -7.71 -8.49 4.07
CA ILE A 175 -6.65 -7.83 3.32
C ILE A 175 -5.79 -8.93 2.69
N ASP A 176 -5.50 -8.80 1.39
CA ASP A 176 -4.69 -9.78 0.66
C ASP A 176 -3.66 -9.05 -0.20
N LEU A 177 -2.46 -8.86 0.35
CA LEU A 177 -1.37 -8.12 -0.27
C LEU A 177 -0.40 -9.07 -0.96
N TYR A 178 0.13 -8.60 -2.09
CA TYR A 178 1.05 -9.34 -2.93
C TYR A 178 2.24 -8.47 -3.34
N ASP A 179 3.42 -9.10 -3.39
CA ASP A 179 4.63 -8.55 -4.00
C ASP A 179 5.11 -9.46 -5.12
N TYR A 180 5.44 -8.86 -6.26
CA TYR A 180 5.94 -9.59 -7.42
C TYR A 180 7.43 -9.87 -7.24
N VAL A 181 7.77 -11.15 -7.20
CA VAL A 181 9.16 -11.61 -7.12
C VAL A 181 9.53 -12.41 -8.37
N HIS A 182 10.84 -12.64 -8.57
CA HIS A 182 11.38 -13.37 -9.72
C HIS A 182 10.89 -12.90 -11.10
N SER A 183 10.89 -11.59 -11.38
CA SER A 183 10.42 -11.04 -12.66
C SER A 183 8.96 -11.42 -12.97
N PHE A 184 8.08 -11.26 -11.99
CA PHE A 184 6.63 -11.52 -12.08
C PHE A 184 6.22 -13.00 -12.18
N HIS A 185 7.15 -13.94 -12.03
CA HIS A 185 6.84 -15.36 -12.03
C HIS A 185 6.28 -15.89 -10.70
N ASP A 186 6.62 -15.23 -9.60
CA ASP A 186 6.29 -15.65 -8.24
C ASP A 186 5.70 -14.50 -7.43
N LEU A 187 5.00 -14.84 -6.34
CA LEU A 187 4.28 -13.89 -5.51
C LEU A 187 4.45 -14.17 -4.03
N ASP A 188 5.14 -13.25 -3.35
CA ASP A 188 5.03 -13.16 -1.91
C ASP A 188 3.62 -12.68 -1.55
N ARG A 189 3.10 -13.16 -0.41
CA ARG A 189 1.71 -12.95 -0.02
C ARG A 189 1.56 -12.71 1.47
N LEU A 190 0.80 -11.68 1.81
CA LEU A 190 0.30 -11.43 3.15
C LEU A 190 -1.22 -11.45 3.12
N TYR A 191 -1.79 -12.48 3.72
CA TYR A 191 -3.24 -12.64 3.84
C TYR A 191 -3.66 -12.39 5.29
N LEU A 192 -4.58 -11.45 5.53
CA LEU A 192 -5.09 -11.09 6.85
C LEU A 192 -6.61 -11.14 6.85
N THR A 193 -7.17 -11.57 7.98
CA THR A 193 -8.62 -11.61 8.24
C THR A 193 -8.95 -11.18 9.66
N ARG A 194 -10.18 -10.74 9.87
CA ARG A 194 -10.77 -10.53 11.20
C ARG A 194 -12.24 -10.94 11.19
N THR A 195 -12.81 -11.21 12.37
CA THR A 195 -14.19 -11.70 12.52
C THR A 195 -15.19 -10.62 12.92
N SER A 196 -14.72 -9.50 13.47
CA SER A 196 -15.57 -8.40 13.92
C SER A 196 -14.95 -7.05 13.56
N LYS A 197 -15.82 -6.10 13.21
CA LYS A 197 -15.47 -4.68 13.09
C LYS A 197 -15.33 -4.08 14.49
N GLN A 198 -14.43 -3.11 14.65
CA GLN A 198 -14.30 -2.32 15.87
C GLN A 198 -15.25 -1.11 15.85
#